data_AF-A0A9N9RQA4-F1
#
_entry.id   AF-A0A9N9RQA4-F1
#
_cell.length_a   1.000
_cell.length_b   1.000
_cell.length_c   1.000
_cell.angle_alpha   90.00
_cell.angle_beta   90.00
_cell.angle_gamma   90.00
#
_symmetry.space_group_name_H-M   'P 1'
#
loop_
_entity.id
_entity.type
_entity.pdbx_description
1 polymer ?
#
loop_
_entity_poly.entity_id
_entity_poly.type
_entity_poly.pdbx_seq_one_letter_code
_entity_poly.pdbx_strand_id
1 'polypeptide(L)'
;MQGIRAFKLIARNANMIARRNYGKGGHKYPTMNEMPVPDGDFFAMHAKRNRKYNAILAGGIAIFSSAVYIVSTDTVIRLHWSPPDTYE
;
A
#
# COMPACT_ATOMS: atom_id res chain seq x y z
N MET A 1 -10.11 14.45 18.38
CA MET A 1 -10.39 15.22 17.14
C MET A 1 -9.46 16.44 16.91
N GLN A 2 -8.38 16.66 17.69
CA GLN A 2 -7.50 17.83 17.53
C GLN A 2 -6.32 17.60 16.56
N GLY A 3 -5.76 16.38 16.49
CA GLY A 3 -4.58 16.08 15.67
C GLY A 3 -4.78 16.20 14.15
N ILE A 4 -6.00 15.96 13.65
CA ILE A 4 -6.32 16.04 12.22
C ILE A 4 -6.24 17.49 11.70
N ARG A 5 -6.59 18.47 12.54
CA ARG A 5 -6.56 19.90 12.17
C ARG A 5 -5.12 20.42 12.10
N ALA A 6 -4.27 20.00 13.03
CA ALA A 6 -2.84 20.35 13.04
C ALA A 6 -2.12 19.80 11.79
N PHE A 7 -2.39 18.56 11.41
CA PHE A 7 -1.80 17.95 10.22
C PHE A 7 -2.21 18.67 8.93
N LYS A 8 -3.49 19.05 8.80
CA LYS A 8 -3.98 19.84 7.65
C LYS A 8 -3.32 21.22 7.55
N LEU A 9 -3.02 21.86 8.69
CA LEU A 9 -2.36 23.17 8.73
C LEU A 9 -0.88 23.06 8.30
N ILE A 10 -0.17 22.05 8.78
CA ILE A 10 1.23 21.77 8.40
C ILE A 10 1.33 21.44 6.90
N ALA A 11 0.44 20.58 6.40
CA ALA A 11 0.41 20.22 4.98
C ALA A 11 0.10 21.41 4.05
N ARG A 12 -0.80 22.33 4.47
CA ARG A 12 -1.09 23.56 3.70
C ARG A 12 0.10 24.50 3.64
N ASN A 13 0.84 24.66 4.73
CA ASN A 13 1.99 25.55 4.79
C ASN A 13 3.21 24.99 4.04
N ALA A 14 3.42 23.67 4.06
CA ALA A 14 4.49 23.02 3.30
C ALA A 14 4.38 23.24 1.78
N ASN A 15 3.16 23.11 1.23
CA ASN A 15 2.91 23.38 -0.20
C ASN A 15 3.14 24.85 -0.59
N MET A 16 2.92 25.80 0.33
CA MET A 16 3.12 27.22 0.06
C MET A 16 4.61 27.60 0.07
N ILE A 17 5.40 26.97 0.95
CA ILE A 17 6.86 27.15 1.01
C ILE A 17 7.53 26.57 -0.25
N ALA A 18 7.11 25.38 -0.68
CA ALA A 18 7.64 24.75 -1.89
C ALA A 18 7.46 25.64 -3.13
N ARG A 19 6.33 26.36 -3.24
CA ARG A 19 6.02 27.18 -4.43
C ARG A 19 6.68 28.56 -4.46
N ARG A 20 7.21 29.04 -3.33
CA ARG A 20 7.69 30.44 -3.19
C ARG A 20 9.04 30.70 -3.89
N ASN A 21 9.77 29.66 -4.27
CA ASN A 21 11.09 29.78 -4.91
C ASN A 21 11.07 29.69 -6.45
N TYR A 22 9.92 29.45 -7.08
CA TYR A 22 9.83 29.26 -8.55
C TYR A 22 9.71 30.56 -9.37
N GLY A 23 9.83 31.74 -8.76
CA GLY A 23 9.38 32.99 -9.39
C GLY A 23 10.37 34.16 -9.48
N LYS A 24 11.56 34.10 -8.89
CA LYS A 24 12.48 35.25 -8.86
C LYS A 24 13.94 34.84 -9.02
N GLY A 25 14.48 35.10 -10.21
CA GLY A 25 15.89 34.90 -10.58
C GLY A 25 16.02 34.01 -11.80
N GLY A 26 16.86 34.39 -12.78
CA GLY A 26 16.94 33.76 -14.11
C GLY A 26 16.85 32.22 -14.07
N HIS A 27 15.69 31.69 -14.47
CA HIS A 27 15.46 30.25 -14.54
C HIS A 27 16.12 29.72 -15.82
N LYS A 28 17.20 28.97 -15.65
CA LYS A 28 17.74 28.12 -16.71
C LYS A 28 16.67 27.07 -17.04
N TYR A 29 16.39 26.85 -18.33
CA TYR A 29 15.50 25.78 -18.75
C TYR A 29 16.07 24.45 -18.25
N PRO A 30 15.26 23.61 -17.59
CA PRO A 30 15.73 22.31 -17.11
C PRO A 30 16.18 21.49 -18.32
N THR A 31 17.47 21.16 -18.33
CA THR A 31 18.04 20.26 -19.35
C THR A 31 17.89 18.82 -18.89
N MET A 32 17.97 17.87 -19.83
CA MET A 32 17.89 16.43 -19.52
C MET A 32 18.86 16.00 -18.40
N ASN A 33 20.00 16.70 -18.28
CA ASN A 33 21.05 16.46 -17.28
C ASN A 33 20.67 16.93 -15.86
N GLU A 34 19.62 17.74 -15.72
CA GLU A 34 19.13 18.24 -14.43
C GLU A 34 17.93 17.42 -13.91
N MET A 35 17.54 16.37 -14.64
CA MET A 35 16.53 15.45 -14.15
C MET A 35 17.09 14.65 -12.96
N PRO A 36 16.30 14.47 -11.89
CA PRO A 36 16.73 13.65 -10.77
C PRO A 36 16.95 12.22 -11.27
N VAL A 37 18.21 11.81 -11.28
CA VAL A 37 18.56 10.40 -11.42
C VAL A 37 18.17 9.74 -10.11
N PRO A 38 17.52 8.56 -10.12
CA PRO A 38 17.16 7.87 -8.89
C PRO A 38 18.37 7.74 -7.97
N ASP A 39 18.28 8.28 -6.75
CA ASP A 39 19.36 8.16 -5.79
C ASP A 39 19.51 6.71 -5.33
N GLY A 40 20.68 6.12 -5.59
CA GLY A 40 21.05 4.78 -5.16
C GLY A 40 20.81 3.67 -6.19
N ASP A 41 21.20 2.45 -5.82
CA ASP A 41 21.08 1.28 -6.69
C ASP A 41 19.61 0.86 -6.87
N PHE A 42 19.12 0.97 -8.10
CA PHE A 42 17.79 0.55 -8.51
C PHE A 42 17.53 -0.91 -8.15
N PHE A 43 18.51 -1.79 -8.32
CA PHE A 43 18.34 -3.21 -8.09
C PHE A 43 18.13 -3.51 -6.60
N ALA A 44 18.93 -2.88 -5.73
CA ALA A 44 18.76 -3.00 -4.28
C ALA A 44 17.39 -2.49 -3.81
N MET A 45 16.93 -1.34 -4.32
CA MET A 45 15.60 -0.81 -4.01
C MET A 45 14.47 -1.72 -4.51
N HIS A 46 14.59 -2.24 -5.72
CA HIS A 46 13.61 -3.13 -6.32
C HIS A 46 13.52 -4.45 -5.55
N ALA A 47 14.65 -5.06 -5.21
CA ALA A 47 14.71 -6.29 -4.42
C ALA A 47 14.05 -6.13 -3.04
N LYS A 48 14.33 -5.02 -2.35
CA LYS A 48 13.70 -4.70 -1.05
C LYS A 48 12.18 -4.55 -1.17
N ARG A 49 11.72 -3.89 -2.23
CA ARG A 49 10.29 -3.71 -2.51
C ARG A 49 9.61 -5.04 -2.85
N ASN A 50 10.21 -5.88 -3.68
CA ASN A 50 9.69 -7.23 -3.98
C ASN A 50 9.62 -8.12 -2.74
N ARG A 51 10.65 -8.11 -1.89
CA ARG A 51 10.63 -8.88 -0.63
C ARG A 51 9.46 -8.49 0.26
N LYS A 52 9.16 -7.18 0.37
CA LYS A 52 8.02 -6.69 1.15
C LYS A 52 6.70 -7.20 0.57
N TYR A 53 6.49 -7.07 -0.74
CA TYR A 53 5.24 -7.50 -1.36
C TYR A 53 5.05 -9.01 -1.32
N ASN A 54 6.11 -9.79 -1.57
CA ASN A 54 6.05 -11.24 -1.48
C ASN A 54 5.76 -11.72 -0.04
N ALA A 55 6.31 -11.04 0.98
CA ALA A 55 5.98 -11.34 2.37
C ALA A 55 4.50 -11.08 2.70
N ILE A 56 3.95 -9.95 2.23
CA ILE A 56 2.53 -9.64 2.39
C ILE A 56 1.66 -10.67 1.65
N LEU A 57 2.04 -11.03 0.43
CA LEU A 57 1.33 -12.03 -0.37
C LEU A 57 1.32 -13.40 0.34
N ALA A 58 2.47 -13.87 0.80
CA ALA A 58 2.58 -15.14 1.51
C ALA A 58 1.76 -15.14 2.81
N GLY A 59 1.80 -14.04 3.59
CA GLY A 59 0.98 -13.88 4.78
C GLY A 59 -0.52 -13.89 4.47
N GLY A 60 -0.94 -13.21 3.41
CA GLY A 60 -2.33 -13.21 2.95
C GLY A 60 -2.82 -14.60 2.55
N ILE A 61 -2.00 -15.36 1.81
CA ILE A 61 -2.32 -16.75 1.43
C ILE A 61 -2.46 -17.64 2.67
N ALA A 62 -1.56 -17.53 3.65
CA ALA A 62 -1.60 -18.33 4.87
C ALA A 62 -2.84 -18.03 5.74
N ILE A 63 -3.19 -16.75 5.88
CA ILE A 63 -4.39 -16.35 6.63
C ILE A 63 -5.65 -16.82 5.90
N PHE A 64 -5.70 -16.66 4.58
CA PHE A 64 -6.86 -17.09 3.81
C PHE A 64 -7.05 -18.61 3.83
N SER A 65 -5.98 -19.38 3.64
CA SER A 65 -6.06 -20.85 3.66
C SER A 65 -6.47 -21.38 5.03
N SER A 66 -5.93 -20.80 6.11
CA SER A 66 -6.34 -21.17 7.48
C SER A 66 -7.80 -20.81 7.77
N ALA A 67 -8.29 -19.66 7.30
CA ALA A 67 -9.70 -19.30 7.44
C ALA A 67 -10.62 -20.28 6.70
N VAL A 68 -10.31 -20.63 5.46
CA VAL A 68 -11.08 -21.61 4.67
C VAL A 68 -11.06 -22.99 5.35
N TYR A 69 -9.90 -23.42 5.85
CA TYR A 69 -9.78 -24.68 6.56
C TYR A 69 -10.68 -24.72 7.80
N ILE A 70 -10.62 -23.70 8.65
CA ILE A 70 -11.45 -23.60 9.85
C ILE A 70 -12.93 -23.68 9.46
N VAL A 71 -13.39 -22.85 8.51
CA VAL A 71 -14.78 -22.85 8.05
C VAL A 71 -15.22 -24.21 7.50
N SER A 72 -14.33 -24.94 6.83
CA SER A 72 -14.65 -26.26 6.28
C SER A 72 -14.79 -27.36 7.34
N THR A 73 -14.03 -27.26 8.44
CA THR A 73 -14.09 -28.23 9.55
C THR A 73 -15.17 -27.89 10.58
N ASP A 74 -15.59 -26.63 10.63
CA ASP A 74 -16.48 -26.14 11.66
C ASP A 74 -17.94 -26.48 11.32
N THR A 75 -18.63 -27.14 12.24
CA THR A 75 -20.02 -27.59 12.03
C THR A 75 -21.04 -26.46 12.23
N VAL A 76 -20.58 -25.27 12.64
CA VAL A 76 -21.44 -24.10 12.87
C VAL A 76 -22.00 -23.55 11.57
N ILE A 77 -21.21 -23.56 10.49
CA ILE A 77 -21.63 -23.07 9.17
C ILE A 77 -22.00 -24.28 8.31
N ARG A 78 -23.27 -24.69 8.37
CA ARG A 78 -23.78 -25.68 7.43
C ARG A 78 -24.01 -25.03 6.08
N LEU A 79 -23.12 -25.32 5.13
CA LEU A 79 -23.37 -25.07 3.72
C LEU A 79 -24.23 -26.23 3.22
N HIS A 80 -25.54 -26.03 3.10
CA HIS A 80 -26.50 -27.01 2.56
C HIS A 80 -26.25 -27.25 1.07
N TRP A 81 -25.11 -27.85 0.75
CA TRP A 81 -24.61 -28.00 -0.61
C TRP A 81 -25.25 -29.16 -1.36
N SER A 82 -25.65 -30.21 -0.65
CA SER A 82 -26.47 -31.29 -1.20
C SER A 82 -27.81 -31.39 -0.48
N PRO A 83 -28.85 -31.92 -1.16
CA PRO A 83 -30.04 -32.34 -0.47
C PRO A 83 -29.69 -33.40 0.60
N PRO A 84 -30.48 -33.48 1.69
CA PRO A 84 -30.28 -34.49 2.73
C PRO A 84 -30.53 -35.89 2.15
N ASP A 85 -29.71 -36.86 2.57
CA ASP A 85 -29.77 -38.24 2.06
C ASP A 85 -31.07 -38.98 2.43
N THR A 86 -31.82 -38.46 3.41
CA THR A 86 -33.11 -39.03 3.84
C THR A 86 -34.09 -37.93 4.22
N TYR A 87 -35.32 -38.09 3.75
CA TYR A 87 -36.48 -37.38 4.26
C TYR A 87 -37.13 -38.31 5.29
N GLU A 88 -37.02 -37.97 6.57
CA GLU A 88 -37.99 -38.44 7.56
C GLU A 88 -39.31 -37.70 7.36
#